data_AF-A0A931YJE2-F1
#
_entry.id   AF-A0A931YJE2-F1
#
_cell.length_a   1.000
_cell.length_b   1.000
_cell.length_c   1.000
_cell.angle_alpha   90.00
_cell.angle_beta   90.00
_cell.angle_gamma   90.00
#
_symmetry.space_group_name_H-M   'P 1'
#
loop_
_entity.id
_entity.type
_entity.pdbx_description
1 polymer ?
#
loop_
_entity_poly.entity_id
_entity_poly.type
_entity_poly.pdbx_seq_one_letter_code
_entity_poly.pdbx_strand_id
1 'polypeptide(L)'
;MAGQEPAEPAAVLERLGEALALAAELSMRPEVAHCHFSLGKLYRRIGKTEQAQEHLTTATTMFREMDMRFWLAQAERELGKVTL
;
A
#
# COMPACT_ATOMS: atom_id res chain seq x y z
N MET A 1 7.88 -29.12 6.10
CA MET A 1 6.77 -28.16 5.88
C MET A 1 7.05 -26.96 6.78
N ALA A 2 7.86 -26.00 6.31
CA ALA A 2 8.19 -24.83 7.11
C ALA A 2 6.91 -24.01 7.29
N GLY A 3 6.40 -23.99 8.53
CA GLY A 3 5.36 -23.05 8.93
C GLY A 3 5.94 -21.67 8.71
N GLN A 4 5.43 -20.96 7.72
CA GLN A 4 5.80 -19.57 7.49
C GLN A 4 5.33 -18.82 8.73
N GLU A 5 6.26 -18.52 9.63
CA GLU A 5 6.00 -17.61 10.74
C GLU A 5 5.41 -16.32 10.14
N PRO A 6 4.36 -15.75 10.74
CA PRO A 6 3.80 -14.50 10.26
C PRO A 6 4.95 -13.48 10.23
N ALA A 7 5.31 -13.02 9.04
CA ALA A 7 6.42 -12.11 8.88
C ALA A 7 6.20 -10.88 9.75
N GLU A 8 7.21 -10.55 10.57
CA GLU A 8 7.22 -9.35 11.41
C GLU A 8 6.85 -8.13 10.54
N PRO A 9 6.01 -7.21 11.03
CA PRO A 9 5.56 -6.08 10.23
C PRO A 9 6.70 -5.25 9.63
N ALA A 10 7.84 -5.16 10.32
CA ALA A 10 9.04 -4.50 9.82
C ALA A 10 9.61 -5.15 8.55
N ALA A 11 9.69 -6.49 8.50
CA ALA A 11 10.18 -7.21 7.33
C ALA A 11 9.24 -7.08 6.13
N VAL A 12 7.92 -6.98 6.37
CA VAL A 12 6.94 -6.74 5.30
C VAL A 12 7.05 -5.30 4.78
N LEU A 13 7.28 -4.32 5.65
CA LEU A 13 7.49 -2.92 5.25
C LEU A 13 8.75 -2.78 4.38
N GLU A 14 9.85 -3.40 4.77
CA GLU A 14 11.11 -3.38 4.00
C GLU A 14 10.92 -3.92 2.59
N ARG A 15 10.35 -5.12 2.46
CA ARG A 15 10.09 -5.76 1.17
C ARG A 15 9.14 -4.96 0.28
N LEU A 16 8.12 -4.33 0.86
CA LEU A 16 7.20 -3.46 0.11
C LEU A 16 7.88 -2.17 -0.34
N GLY A 17 8.82 -1.64 0.44
CA GLY A 17 9.66 -0.50 0.07
C GLY A 17 10.58 -0.82 -1.11
N GLU A 18 11.25 -1.97 -1.08
CA GLU A 18 12.07 -2.45 -2.19
C GLU A 18 11.25 -2.67 -3.47
N ALA A 19 10.09 -3.31 -3.34
CA ALA A 19 9.18 -3.53 -4.47
C ALA A 19 8.70 -2.20 -5.08
N LEU A 20 8.41 -1.19 -4.24
CA LEU A 20 8.04 0.14 -4.68
C LEU A 20 9.17 0.82 -5.47
N ALA A 21 10.39 0.78 -4.95
CA ALA A 21 11.55 1.37 -5.62
C ALA A 21 11.78 0.73 -7.00
N LEU A 22 11.77 -0.60 -7.07
CA LEU A 22 11.95 -1.33 -8.32
C LEU A 22 10.81 -1.05 -9.31
N ALA A 23 9.56 -1.05 -8.86
CA ALA A 23 8.42 -0.76 -9.74
C ALA A 23 8.47 0.68 -10.29
N ALA A 24 8.93 1.64 -9.49
CA ALA A 24 9.13 3.02 -9.94
C ALA A 24 10.24 3.13 -10.99
N GLU A 25 11.37 2.46 -10.78
CA GLU A 25 12.48 2.39 -11.75
C GLU A 25 12.04 1.78 -13.08
N LEU A 26 11.23 0.73 -13.03
CA LEU A 26 10.70 0.04 -14.21
C LEU A 26 9.49 0.75 -14.84
N SER A 27 9.09 1.92 -14.33
CA SER A 27 7.90 2.67 -14.78
C SER A 27 6.60 1.84 -14.75
N MET A 28 6.54 0.88 -13.83
CA MET A 28 5.42 -0.04 -13.61
C MET A 28 4.35 0.64 -12.72
N ARG A 29 3.63 1.60 -13.30
CA ARG A 29 2.68 2.45 -12.57
C ARG A 29 1.61 1.67 -11.79
N PRO A 30 1.00 0.58 -12.30
CA PRO A 30 0.05 -0.21 -11.51
C PRO A 30 0.68 -0.80 -10.25
N GLU A 31 1.89 -1.37 -10.37
CA GLU A 31 2.62 -2.02 -9.30
C GLU A 31 3.03 -1.01 -8.22
N VAL A 32 3.43 0.19 -8.61
CA VAL A 32 3.66 1.31 -7.68
C VAL A 32 2.40 1.61 -6.86
N ALA A 33 1.23 1.74 -7.51
CA ALA A 33 -0.03 1.99 -6.80
C ALA A 33 -0.40 0.85 -5.83
N HIS A 34 -0.16 -0.40 -6.23
CA HIS A 34 -0.35 -1.57 -5.38
C HIS A 34 0.59 -1.62 -4.17
N CYS A 35 1.85 -1.21 -4.34
CA CYS A 35 2.81 -1.13 -3.24
C CYS A 35 2.37 -0.06 -2.22
N HIS A 36 1.98 1.13 -2.69
CA HIS A 36 1.41 2.18 -1.83
C HIS A 36 0.16 1.68 -1.09
N PHE A 37 -0.77 1.02 -1.76
CA PHE A 37 -1.96 0.47 -1.10
C PHE A 37 -1.60 -0.54 0.00
N SER A 38 -0.62 -1.41 -0.27
CA SER A 38 -0.17 -2.45 0.67
C SER A 38 0.56 -1.87 1.88
N LEU A 39 1.45 -0.89 1.66
CA LEU A 39 2.11 -0.13 2.72
C LEU A 39 1.10 0.60 3.59
N GLY A 40 0.13 1.29 2.99
CA GLY A 40 -0.91 2.00 3.70
C GLY A 40 -1.75 1.09 4.61
N LYS A 41 -2.14 -0.09 4.12
CA LYS A 41 -2.83 -1.11 4.94
C LYS A 41 -1.98 -1.61 6.08
N LEU A 42 -0.69 -1.84 5.85
CA LEU A 42 0.22 -2.35 6.87
C LEU A 42 0.46 -1.30 7.95
N TYR A 43 0.73 -0.05 7.57
CA TYR A 43 0.88 1.07 8.50
C TYR A 43 -0.35 1.28 9.37
N ARG A 44 -1.56 1.18 8.80
CA ARG A 44 -2.79 1.24 9.62
C ARG A 44 -2.85 0.11 10.63
N ARG A 45 -2.52 -1.13 10.23
CA ARG A 45 -2.56 -2.30 11.13
C ARG A 45 -1.59 -2.16 12.30
N ILE A 46 -0.46 -1.48 12.12
CA ILE A 46 0.53 -1.22 13.18
C ILE A 46 0.34 0.12 13.89
N GLY A 47 -0.80 0.81 13.70
CA GLY A 47 -1.14 2.05 14.41
C GLY A 47 -0.41 3.31 13.91
N LYS A 48 0.28 3.25 12.77
CA LYS A 48 1.00 4.36 12.15
C LYS A 48 0.08 5.13 11.20
N THR A 49 -0.85 5.89 11.77
CA THR A 49 -1.96 6.55 11.06
C THR A 49 -1.50 7.55 10.00
N GLU A 50 -0.50 8.39 10.28
CA GLU A 50 0.02 9.38 9.31
C GLU A 50 0.62 8.70 8.08
N GLN A 51 1.52 7.74 8.27
CA GLN A 51 2.09 6.98 7.15
C GLN A 51 1.02 6.20 6.37
N ALA A 52 0.03 5.65 7.08
CA ALA A 52 -1.09 4.98 6.44
C ALA A 52 -1.87 5.92 5.52
N GLN A 53 -2.17 7.13 6.00
CA GLN A 53 -2.89 8.14 5.24
C GLN A 53 -2.13 8.58 3.99
N GLU A 54 -0.83 8.84 4.11
CA GLU A 54 0.04 9.23 3.00
C GLU A 54 0.00 8.17 1.89
N HIS A 55 0.31 6.91 2.24
CA HIS A 55 0.38 5.83 1.27
C HIS A 55 -0.99 5.50 0.64
N LEU A 56 -2.07 5.53 1.41
CA LEU A 56 -3.43 5.31 0.88
C LEU A 56 -3.90 6.46 -0.01
N THR A 57 -3.51 7.69 0.28
CA THR A 57 -3.82 8.86 -0.58
C THR A 57 -3.12 8.72 -1.92
N THR A 58 -1.82 8.41 -1.92
CA THR A 58 -1.06 8.18 -3.17
C THR A 58 -1.67 7.05 -4.00
N ALA A 59 -1.99 5.90 -3.37
CA ALA A 59 -2.64 4.79 -4.08
C ALA A 59 -3.99 5.19 -4.68
N THR A 60 -4.82 5.94 -3.93
CA THR A 60 -6.13 6.44 -4.39
C THR A 60 -5.99 7.32 -5.63
N THR A 61 -5.05 8.29 -5.60
CA THR A 61 -4.79 9.17 -6.74
C THR A 61 -4.36 8.37 -7.96
N MET A 62 -3.41 7.45 -7.81
CA MET A 62 -2.91 6.64 -8.93
C MET A 62 -3.99 5.72 -9.52
N PHE A 63 -4.77 5.03 -8.68
CA PHE A 63 -5.86 4.18 -9.18
C PHE A 63 -6.94 5.00 -9.91
N ARG A 64 -7.18 6.24 -9.48
CA ARG A 64 -8.09 7.16 -10.18
C ARG A 64 -7.53 7.59 -11.54
N GLU A 65 -6.26 7.98 -11.60
CA GLU A 65 -5.59 8.36 -12.86
C GLU A 65 -5.56 7.22 -13.89
N MET A 66 -5.48 5.97 -13.42
CA MET A 66 -5.44 4.77 -14.27
C MET A 66 -6.83 4.14 -14.51
N ASP A 67 -7.93 4.76 -14.05
CA ASP A 67 -9.30 4.23 -14.09
C ASP A 67 -9.46 2.80 -13.53
N MET A 68 -8.67 2.47 -12.50
CA MET A 68 -8.68 1.16 -11.83
C MET A 68 -9.79 1.12 -10.76
N ARG A 69 -11.05 1.21 -11.20
CA ARG A 69 -12.24 1.41 -10.34
C ARG A 69 -12.36 0.45 -9.17
N PHE A 70 -12.03 -0.84 -9.36
CA PHE A 70 -12.06 -1.83 -8.29
C PHE A 70 -11.07 -1.47 -7.16
N TRP A 71 -9.83 -1.14 -7.52
CA TRP A 71 -8.79 -0.80 -6.56
C TRP A 71 -8.97 0.57 -5.95
N LEU A 72 -9.49 1.53 -6.72
CA LEU A 72 -9.90 2.83 -6.21
C LEU A 72 -10.89 2.69 -5.06
N ALA A 73 -11.97 1.93 -5.25
CA ALA A 73 -12.98 1.72 -4.20
C ALA A 73 -12.39 1.03 -2.94
N GLN A 74 -11.43 0.12 -3.12
CA GLN A 74 -10.72 -0.49 -1.98
C GLN A 74 -9.83 0.51 -1.26
N ALA A 75 -9.07 1.34 -1.99
CA ALA A 75 -8.19 2.36 -1.42
C ALA A 75 -8.98 3.41 -0.63
N GLU A 76 -10.09 3.91 -1.18
CA GLU A 76 -10.98 4.87 -0.52
C GLU A 76 -11.59 4.29 0.76
N ARG A 77 -12.02 3.02 0.74
CA ARG A 77 -12.51 2.33 1.94
C ARG A 77 -11.43 2.21 3.01
N GLU A 78 -10.22 1.85 2.63
CA GLU A 78 -9.13 1.70 3.60
C GLU A 78 -8.69 3.05 4.17
N LEU A 79 -8.69 4.12 3.36
CA LEU A 79 -8.40 5.49 3.77
C LEU A 79 -9.43 6.02 4.76
N GLY A 80 -10.72 5.74 4.52
CA GLY A 80 -11.80 6.10 5.45
C GLY A 80 -11.60 5.53 6.86
N LYS A 81 -10.95 4.37 7.00
CA LYS A 81 -10.64 3.77 8.33
C LYS A 81 -9.46 4.44 9.05
N VAL A 82 -8.73 5.32 8.39
CA VAL A 82 -7.57 6.05 8.96
C VAL A 82 -7.99 7.45 9.40
N THR A 83 -9.01 8.03 8.76
CA THR A 83 -9.47 9.41 8.99
C THR A 83 -10.65 9.52 9.98
N LEU A 84 -11.23 8.40 10.42
CA LEU A 84 -12.37 8.32 11.35
C LEU A 84 -11.94 8.02 12.79
#